data_AF-A0A7V4XBH3-F1
#
_entry.id   AF-A0A7V4XBH3-F1
#
_cell.length_a   1.000
_cell.length_b   1.000
_cell.length_c   1.000
_cell.angle_alpha   90.00
_cell.angle_beta   90.00
_cell.angle_gamma   90.00
#
_symmetry.space_group_name_H-M   'P 1'
#
loop_
_entity.id
_entity.type
_entity.pdbx_description
1 polymer ?
#
loop_
_entity_poly.entity_id
_entity_poly.type
_entity_poly.pdbx_seq_one_letter_code
_entity_poly.pdbx_strand_id
1 'polypeptide(L)'
;MAKRRPRWVVVLFWILCVFGSIAATWAILLGIVSVLAAGAGEPVNVDMALLPTSLPGWTRTGGDRIPSGETLEGWGVTSDACLDRTYMSSEGNEIQLLLIYKGNELDKWHSPEGCFEGYGYHIRRGSVKIPYAGHQVTATKLTAQDADGNKIVSVFMFTSAKEAEATLFRAQVRMAKSRFRSPDLGWAMVRVNASVTTTEANAERDIRSFLKAVSKPLSAVLGGKAPAASKP
;
A
#
# COMPACT_ATOMS: atom_id res chain seq x y z
N MET A 1 58.59 -34.00 -31.67
CA MET A 1 58.21 -34.34 -30.28
C MET A 1 57.22 -33.30 -29.76
N ALA A 2 55.95 -33.66 -29.61
CA ALA A 2 54.93 -32.76 -29.07
C ALA A 2 54.94 -32.79 -27.53
N LYS A 3 55.18 -31.63 -26.90
CA LYS A 3 55.25 -31.44 -25.45
C LYS A 3 53.82 -31.57 -24.87
N ARG A 4 53.50 -32.73 -24.27
CA ARG A 4 52.20 -32.96 -23.60
C ARG A 4 52.07 -31.95 -22.45
N ARG A 5 51.10 -31.03 -22.54
CA ARG A 5 50.81 -30.09 -21.46
C ARG A 5 50.22 -30.85 -20.24
N PRO A 6 50.58 -30.46 -19.01
CA PRO A 6 50.15 -31.16 -17.80
C PRO A 6 48.62 -31.12 -17.64
N ARG A 7 48.03 -32.32 -17.46
CA ARG A 7 46.59 -32.54 -17.21
C ARG A 7 46.07 -31.90 -15.91
N TRP A 8 46.98 -31.42 -15.05
CA TRP A 8 46.67 -30.79 -13.77
C TRP A 8 45.82 -29.52 -13.89
N VAL A 9 45.93 -28.75 -14.99
CA VAL A 9 45.11 -27.55 -15.21
C VAL A 9 43.63 -27.90 -15.36
N VAL A 10 43.31 -29.03 -16.01
CA VAL A 10 41.93 -29.50 -16.16
C VAL A 10 41.37 -29.99 -14.82
N VAL A 11 42.19 -30.69 -14.02
CA VAL A 11 41.79 -31.17 -12.69
C VAL A 11 41.52 -30.01 -11.73
N LEU A 12 42.37 -28.98 -11.73
CA LEU A 12 42.18 -27.80 -10.86
C LEU A 12 40.91 -27.01 -11.23
N PHE A 13 40.62 -26.91 -12.53
CA PHE A 13 39.40 -26.26 -13.03
C PHE A 13 38.13 -27.01 -12.57
N TRP A 14 38.10 -28.35 -12.65
CA TRP A 14 36.97 -29.15 -12.17
C TRP A 14 36.77 -29.04 -10.66
N ILE A 15 37.86 -29.05 -9.87
CA ILE A 15 37.81 -28.86 -8.42
C ILE A 15 37.20 -27.50 -8.07
N LEU A 16 37.67 -26.41 -8.69
CA LEU A 16 37.13 -25.06 -8.46
C LEU A 16 35.65 -24.94 -8.84
N CYS A 17 35.20 -25.57 -9.93
CA CYS A 17 33.78 -25.58 -10.31
C CYS A 17 32.92 -26.35 -9.30
N VAL A 18 33.36 -27.50 -8.81
CA VAL A 18 32.59 -28.32 -7.85
C VAL A 18 32.53 -27.64 -6.47
N PHE A 19 33.65 -27.15 -5.94
CA PHE A 19 33.66 -26.46 -4.64
C PHE A 19 32.97 -25.10 -4.68
N GLY A 20 33.08 -24.36 -5.79
CA GLY A 20 32.32 -23.11 -5.99
C GLY A 20 30.80 -23.32 -6.00
N SER A 21 30.35 -24.43 -6.61
CA SER A 21 28.93 -24.82 -6.62
C SER A 21 28.42 -25.15 -5.21
N ILE A 22 29.21 -25.89 -4.42
CA ILE A 22 28.86 -26.26 -3.05
C ILE A 22 28.74 -25.01 -2.16
N ALA A 23 29.70 -24.07 -2.23
CA ALA A 23 29.63 -22.83 -1.45
C ALA A 23 28.41 -21.98 -1.82
N ALA A 24 28.06 -21.88 -3.11
CA ALA A 24 26.87 -21.19 -3.57
C ALA A 24 25.58 -21.88 -3.07
N THR A 25 25.50 -23.21 -3.12
CA THR A 25 24.35 -23.97 -2.60
C THR A 25 24.22 -23.80 -1.09
N TRP A 26 25.32 -23.82 -0.32
CA TRP A 26 25.28 -23.56 1.11
C TRP A 26 24.88 -22.13 1.45
N ALA A 27 25.34 -21.13 0.69
CA ALA A 27 24.92 -19.73 0.88
C ALA A 27 23.42 -19.56 0.59
N ILE A 28 22.90 -20.22 -0.44
CA ILE A 28 21.45 -20.24 -0.76
C ILE A 28 20.67 -20.95 0.35
N LEU A 29 21.12 -22.12 0.80
CA LEU A 29 20.47 -22.87 1.88
C LEU A 29 20.49 -22.10 3.20
N LEU A 30 21.62 -21.53 3.60
CA LEU A 30 21.73 -20.70 4.80
C LEU A 30 20.88 -19.43 4.67
N GLY A 31 20.79 -18.84 3.48
CA GLY A 31 19.87 -17.74 3.19
C GLY A 31 18.41 -18.15 3.39
N ILE A 32 18.00 -19.29 2.81
CA ILE A 32 16.63 -19.83 2.95
C ILE A 32 16.32 -20.16 4.41
N VAL A 33 17.24 -20.83 5.12
CA VAL A 33 17.06 -21.18 6.54
C VAL A 33 16.97 -19.94 7.41
N SER A 34 17.80 -18.92 7.17
CA SER A 34 17.72 -17.65 7.90
C SER A 34 16.40 -16.92 7.63
N VAL A 35 15.88 -17.00 6.41
CA VAL A 35 14.57 -16.45 6.03
C VAL A 35 13.43 -17.19 6.72
N LEU A 36 13.50 -18.52 6.79
CA LEU A 36 12.49 -19.33 7.48
C LEU A 36 12.58 -19.16 9.01
N ALA A 37 13.79 -18.99 9.55
CA ALA A 37 14.04 -18.86 10.99
C ALA A 37 13.79 -17.45 11.53
N ALA A 38 13.89 -16.41 10.70
CA ALA A 38 13.60 -15.04 11.11
C ALA A 38 12.13 -14.84 11.55
N GLY A 39 11.25 -15.81 11.24
CA GLY A 39 9.82 -15.71 11.51
C GLY A 39 9.17 -14.61 10.68
N ALA A 40 7.89 -14.75 10.39
CA ALA A 40 7.12 -13.55 10.08
C ALA A 40 7.00 -12.79 11.40
N GLY A 41 7.75 -11.69 11.56
CA GLY A 41 7.54 -10.78 12.69
C GLY A 41 6.06 -10.44 12.77
N GLU A 42 5.52 -10.38 13.99
CA GLU A 42 4.12 -9.97 14.16
C GLU A 42 3.97 -8.56 13.57
N PRO A 43 3.03 -8.36 12.64
CA PRO A 43 2.82 -7.04 12.07
C PRO A 43 2.43 -6.08 13.20
N VAL A 44 2.91 -4.84 13.09
CA VAL A 44 2.52 -3.76 13.99
C VAL A 44 0.99 -3.72 14.12
N ASN A 45 0.50 -3.76 15.36
CA ASN A 45 -0.92 -3.55 15.63
C ASN A 45 -1.24 -2.07 15.40
N VAL A 46 -2.04 -1.79 14.38
CA VAL A 46 -2.39 -0.43 13.97
C VAL A 46 -3.75 -0.06 14.55
N ASP A 47 -3.78 0.94 15.43
CA ASP A 47 -5.03 1.54 15.87
C ASP A 47 -5.44 2.68 14.92
N MET A 48 -6.36 2.38 14.01
CA MET A 48 -6.90 3.35 13.05
C MET A 48 -7.73 4.46 13.72
N ALA A 49 -8.21 4.26 14.94
CA ALA A 49 -8.94 5.29 15.68
C ALA A 49 -8.04 6.48 16.04
N LEU A 50 -6.72 6.27 16.08
CA LEU A 50 -5.73 7.34 16.31
C LEU A 50 -5.65 8.33 15.15
N LEU A 51 -6.21 8.01 13.97
CA LEU A 51 -6.25 8.97 12.87
C LEU A 51 -7.08 10.20 13.31
N PRO A 52 -6.57 11.44 13.17
CA PRO A 52 -7.25 12.62 13.68
C PRO A 52 -8.64 12.82 13.08
N THR A 53 -9.60 13.24 13.90
CA THR A 53 -10.94 13.66 13.46
C THR A 53 -10.95 15.08 12.90
N SER A 54 -9.88 15.86 13.14
CA SER A 54 -9.67 17.16 12.53
C SER A 54 -8.26 17.21 11.93
N LEU A 55 -8.20 17.69 10.70
CA LEU A 55 -6.99 17.90 9.93
C LEU A 55 -7.00 19.33 9.40
N PRO A 56 -5.86 19.92 9.01
CA PRO A 56 -5.84 21.24 8.40
C PRO A 56 -6.82 21.36 7.23
N GLY A 57 -7.90 22.14 7.42
CA GLY A 57 -8.95 22.38 6.42
C GLY A 57 -10.02 21.28 6.29
N TRP A 58 -9.98 20.22 7.10
CA TRP A 58 -10.91 19.08 7.02
C TRP A 58 -11.37 18.62 8.40
N THR A 59 -12.67 18.40 8.55
CA THR A 59 -13.24 17.88 9.81
C THR A 59 -14.07 16.66 9.52
N ARG A 60 -13.95 15.62 10.35
CA ARG A 60 -14.76 14.41 10.26
C ARG A 60 -16.23 14.78 10.35
N THR A 61 -17.04 14.20 9.46
CA THR A 61 -18.49 14.27 9.53
C THR A 61 -19.07 12.87 9.76
N GLY A 62 -20.10 12.78 10.60
CA GLY A 62 -20.70 11.50 10.98
C GLY A 62 -19.80 10.64 11.89
N GLY A 63 -20.11 9.34 11.91
CA GLY A 63 -19.35 8.31 12.63
C GLY A 63 -18.41 7.55 11.70
N ASP A 64 -17.43 6.87 12.28
CA ASP A 64 -16.57 5.95 11.54
C ASP A 64 -17.38 4.71 11.19
N ARG A 65 -17.30 4.26 9.93
CA ARG A 65 -17.84 2.99 9.50
C ARG A 65 -16.74 1.95 9.50
N ILE A 66 -16.97 0.85 10.21
CA ILE A 66 -16.13 -0.35 10.16
C ILE A 66 -16.93 -1.39 9.37
N PRO A 67 -16.54 -1.70 8.12
CA PRO A 67 -17.20 -2.72 7.33
C PRO A 67 -17.26 -4.05 8.09
N SER A 68 -18.40 -4.74 8.04
CA SER A 68 -18.52 -6.08 8.63
C SER A 68 -17.64 -7.08 7.89
N GLY A 69 -17.32 -8.22 8.53
CA GLY A 69 -16.58 -9.30 7.88
C GLY A 69 -17.26 -9.77 6.58
N GLU A 70 -18.58 -9.88 6.57
CA GLU A 70 -19.38 -10.20 5.38
C GLU A 70 -19.23 -9.13 4.28
N THR A 71 -19.20 -7.85 4.65
CA THR A 71 -18.99 -6.76 3.68
C THR A 71 -17.61 -6.87 3.04
N LEU A 72 -16.57 -7.14 3.85
CA LEU A 72 -15.19 -7.30 3.36
C LEU A 72 -15.06 -8.56 2.49
N GLU A 73 -15.68 -9.67 2.88
CA GLU A 73 -15.72 -10.91 2.10
C GLU A 73 -16.46 -10.71 0.77
N GLY A 74 -17.57 -9.98 0.76
CA GLY A 74 -18.29 -9.60 -0.45
C GLY A 74 -17.46 -8.70 -1.37
N TRP A 75 -16.53 -7.93 -0.82
CA TRP A 75 -15.52 -7.22 -1.62
C TRP A 75 -14.41 -8.15 -2.09
N GLY A 76 -14.23 -9.32 -1.49
CA GLY A 76 -13.10 -10.22 -1.75
C GLY A 76 -11.82 -9.78 -1.05
N VAL A 77 -11.96 -9.10 0.10
CA VAL A 77 -10.87 -8.53 0.90
C VAL A 77 -10.89 -9.12 2.30
N THR A 78 -9.71 -9.35 2.87
CA THR A 78 -9.54 -9.56 4.32
C THR A 78 -8.83 -8.34 4.91
N SER A 79 -9.01 -8.08 6.20
CA SER A 79 -8.32 -6.97 6.88
C SER A 79 -8.11 -7.25 8.36
N ASP A 80 -6.95 -6.88 8.87
CA ASP A 80 -6.67 -6.83 10.32
C ASP A 80 -7.33 -5.60 10.95
N ALA A 81 -7.37 -4.50 10.20
CA ALA A 81 -8.05 -3.28 10.59
C ALA A 81 -8.61 -2.56 9.37
N CYS A 82 -9.77 -1.93 9.53
CA CYS A 82 -10.42 -1.16 8.47
C CYS A 82 -11.02 0.13 9.05
N LEU A 83 -10.95 1.21 8.27
CA LEU A 83 -11.57 2.49 8.60
C LEU A 83 -12.20 3.07 7.33
N ASP A 84 -13.49 3.33 7.38
CA ASP A 84 -14.20 4.14 6.39
C ASP A 84 -14.72 5.40 7.10
N ARG A 85 -14.23 6.56 6.69
CA ARG A 85 -14.49 7.83 7.37
C ARG A 85 -14.68 8.96 6.36
N THR A 86 -15.70 9.76 6.59
CA THR A 86 -15.98 10.95 5.80
C THR A 86 -15.43 12.21 6.48
N TYR A 87 -14.86 13.10 5.66
CA TYR A 87 -14.40 14.43 6.06
C TYR A 87 -15.09 15.48 5.18
N MET A 88 -15.35 16.63 5.77
CA MET A 88 -15.88 17.80 5.08
C MET A 88 -14.89 18.96 5.19
N SER A 89 -14.67 19.66 4.08
CA SER A 89 -13.89 20.89 4.07
C SER A 89 -14.69 22.07 4.61
N SER A 90 -14.03 23.18 4.91
CA SER A 90 -14.72 24.45 5.23
C SER A 90 -15.55 25.00 4.07
N GLU A 91 -15.28 24.55 2.84
CA GLU A 91 -16.04 24.91 1.63
C GLU A 91 -17.26 24.00 1.42
N GLY A 92 -17.47 23.00 2.27
CA GLY A 92 -18.56 22.03 2.15
C GLY A 92 -18.27 20.86 1.21
N ASN A 93 -17.04 20.71 0.72
CA ASN A 93 -16.66 19.58 -0.14
C ASN A 93 -16.45 18.33 0.72
N GLU A 94 -17.00 17.21 0.27
CA GLU A 94 -16.92 15.93 0.98
C GLU A 94 -15.82 15.03 0.42
N ILE A 95 -15.08 14.38 1.32
CA ILE A 95 -14.08 13.36 1.02
C ILE A 95 -14.37 12.11 1.84
N GLN A 96 -14.45 10.96 1.17
CA GLN A 96 -14.48 9.67 1.83
C GLN A 96 -13.09 9.04 1.83
N LEU A 97 -12.57 8.72 3.01
CA LEU A 97 -11.35 7.96 3.21
C LEU A 97 -11.69 6.51 3.55
N LEU A 98 -11.19 5.56 2.77
CA LEU A 98 -11.17 4.15 3.09
C LEU A 98 -9.71 3.70 3.32
N LEU A 99 -9.46 3.11 4.49
CA LEU A 99 -8.22 2.44 4.86
C LEU A 99 -8.51 0.96 5.09
N ILE A 100 -7.75 0.10 4.42
CA ILE A 100 -7.77 -1.34 4.66
C ILE A 100 -6.34 -1.76 4.99
N TYR A 101 -6.09 -2.20 6.23
CA TYR A 101 -4.80 -2.69 6.68
C TYR A 101 -4.82 -4.21 6.83
N LYS A 102 -3.76 -4.86 6.35
CA LYS A 102 -3.66 -6.34 6.32
C LYS A 102 -2.37 -6.87 6.94
N GLY A 103 -1.66 -6.02 7.70
CA GLY A 103 -0.36 -6.41 8.22
C GLY A 103 0.54 -6.85 7.07
N ASN A 104 1.07 -8.06 7.19
CA ASN A 104 1.99 -8.63 6.20
C ASN A 104 1.33 -9.56 5.18
N GLU A 105 0.00 -9.71 5.17
CA GLU A 105 -0.69 -10.66 4.29
C GLU A 105 -0.74 -10.21 2.83
N LEU A 106 -0.42 -11.13 1.91
CA LEU A 106 -0.33 -10.86 0.46
C LEU A 106 -1.56 -11.33 -0.33
N ASP A 107 -2.39 -12.18 0.26
CA ASP A 107 -3.56 -12.76 -0.38
C ASP A 107 -4.72 -11.77 -0.42
N LYS A 108 -5.80 -12.10 -1.14
CA LYS A 108 -7.10 -11.39 -1.12
C LYS A 108 -7.00 -9.86 -1.13
N TRP A 109 -6.15 -9.35 -2.01
CA TRP A 109 -6.18 -7.96 -2.45
C TRP A 109 -6.78 -7.96 -3.85
N HIS A 110 -7.85 -7.21 -4.08
CA HIS A 110 -8.24 -6.83 -5.43
C HIS A 110 -8.06 -5.33 -5.59
N SER A 111 -7.98 -4.88 -6.83
CA SER A 111 -7.81 -3.47 -7.12
C SER A 111 -9.16 -2.74 -7.02
N PRO A 112 -9.21 -1.47 -6.58
CA PRO A 112 -10.45 -0.70 -6.54
C PRO A 112 -11.19 -0.62 -7.88
N GLU A 113 -10.48 -0.75 -9.00
CA GLU A 113 -11.05 -0.85 -10.35
C GLU A 113 -12.14 -1.92 -10.44
N GLY A 114 -11.83 -3.16 -10.00
CA GLY A 114 -12.77 -4.27 -10.08
C GLY A 114 -14.01 -4.07 -9.20
N CYS A 115 -13.87 -3.38 -8.06
CA CYS A 115 -15.04 -2.99 -7.27
C CYS A 115 -15.94 -2.03 -8.02
N PHE A 116 -15.39 -0.93 -8.56
CA PHE A 116 -16.19 0.07 -9.26
C PHE A 116 -16.92 -0.54 -10.46
N GLU A 117 -16.23 -1.34 -11.26
CA GLU A 117 -16.84 -2.07 -12.38
C GLU A 117 -17.94 -3.03 -11.91
N GLY A 118 -17.70 -3.78 -10.82
CA GLY A 118 -18.70 -4.66 -10.21
C GLY A 118 -19.96 -3.95 -9.69
N TYR A 119 -19.84 -2.68 -9.30
CA TYR A 119 -20.97 -1.81 -8.95
C TYR A 119 -21.60 -1.10 -10.16
N GLY A 120 -21.18 -1.42 -11.39
CA GLY A 120 -21.75 -0.87 -12.62
C GLY A 120 -21.19 0.50 -13.03
N TYR A 121 -20.08 0.94 -12.45
CA TYR A 121 -19.42 2.18 -12.88
C TYR A 121 -18.60 1.95 -14.14
N HIS A 122 -18.64 2.92 -15.07
CA HIS A 122 -17.65 3.05 -16.12
C HIS A 122 -16.43 3.81 -15.58
N ILE A 123 -15.25 3.18 -15.65
CA ILE A 123 -14.02 3.75 -15.08
C ILE A 123 -13.05 4.23 -16.16
N ARG A 124 -12.43 5.38 -15.92
CA ARG A 124 -11.25 5.86 -16.67
C ARG A 124 -10.06 5.91 -15.74
N ARG A 125 -8.98 5.21 -16.12
CA ARG A 125 -7.75 5.12 -15.33
C ARG A 125 -6.77 6.23 -15.70
N GLY A 126 -6.11 6.78 -14.70
CA GLY A 126 -4.99 7.69 -14.83
C GLY A 126 -4.00 7.54 -13.67
N SER A 127 -3.06 8.48 -13.59
CA SER A 127 -2.13 8.58 -12.46
C SER A 127 -2.07 10.01 -11.96
N VAL A 128 -1.70 10.17 -10.70
CA VAL A 128 -1.68 11.45 -10.02
C VAL A 128 -0.50 11.50 -9.05
N LYS A 129 0.25 12.61 -9.00
CA LYS A 129 1.31 12.80 -8.01
C LYS A 129 0.71 13.38 -6.73
N ILE A 130 0.90 12.76 -5.58
CA ILE A 130 0.37 13.22 -4.30
C ILE A 130 1.49 13.34 -3.26
N PRO A 131 1.38 14.27 -2.30
CA PRO A 131 2.29 14.33 -1.17
C PRO A 131 1.97 13.20 -0.18
N TYR A 132 2.95 12.35 0.13
CA TYR A 132 2.86 11.30 1.14
C TYR A 132 4.15 11.23 1.97
N ALA A 133 4.05 11.16 3.30
CA ALA A 133 5.16 11.09 4.25
C ALA A 133 6.37 12.01 3.90
N GLY A 134 6.11 13.26 3.51
CA GLY A 134 7.12 14.27 3.19
C GLY A 134 7.74 14.20 1.79
N HIS A 135 7.28 13.31 0.90
CA HIS A 135 7.76 13.21 -0.48
C HIS A 135 6.59 13.11 -1.47
N GLN A 136 6.89 13.22 -2.77
CA GLN A 136 5.89 13.05 -3.83
C GLN A 136 5.86 11.59 -4.27
N VAL A 137 4.67 10.98 -4.27
CA VAL A 137 4.44 9.62 -4.75
C VAL A 137 3.43 9.62 -5.89
N THR A 138 3.54 8.65 -6.78
CA THR A 138 2.52 8.41 -7.79
C THR A 138 1.44 7.52 -7.19
N ALA A 139 0.18 7.92 -7.33
CA ALA A 139 -0.99 7.13 -6.98
C ALA A 139 -1.82 6.84 -8.23
N THR A 140 -2.66 5.80 -8.18
CA THR A 140 -3.63 5.53 -9.25
C THR A 140 -4.83 6.43 -9.08
N LYS A 141 -5.28 7.06 -10.16
CA LYS A 141 -6.52 7.84 -10.22
C LYS A 141 -7.54 7.09 -11.05
N LEU A 142 -8.77 6.99 -10.56
CA LEU A 142 -9.93 6.53 -11.29
C LEU A 142 -10.94 7.67 -11.38
N THR A 143 -11.47 7.93 -12.57
CA THR A 143 -12.72 8.67 -12.71
C THR A 143 -13.80 7.64 -12.99
N ALA A 144 -14.68 7.41 -12.02
CA ALA A 144 -15.80 6.48 -12.12
C ALA A 144 -17.08 7.26 -12.43
N GLN A 145 -17.90 6.77 -13.35
CA GLN A 145 -19.20 7.34 -13.70
C GLN A 145 -20.28 6.26 -13.65
N ASP A 146 -21.36 6.48 -12.92
CA ASP A 146 -22.51 5.55 -12.88
C ASP A 146 -23.45 5.75 -14.08
N ALA A 147 -24.51 4.94 -14.14
CA ALA A 147 -25.52 4.99 -15.21
C ALA A 147 -26.33 6.30 -15.22
N ASP A 148 -26.48 6.94 -14.07
CA ASP A 148 -27.19 8.23 -13.91
C ASP A 148 -26.30 9.43 -14.25
N GLY A 149 -25.02 9.18 -14.53
CA GLY A 149 -24.04 10.18 -14.90
C GLY A 149 -23.34 10.85 -13.72
N ASN A 150 -23.58 10.41 -12.48
CA ASN A 150 -22.84 10.88 -11.33
C ASN A 150 -21.38 10.42 -11.44
N LYS A 151 -20.46 11.33 -11.15
CA LYS A 151 -19.03 11.09 -11.27
C LYS A 151 -18.35 11.14 -9.91
N ILE A 152 -17.42 10.21 -9.71
CA ILE A 152 -16.54 10.14 -8.55
C ILE A 152 -15.09 10.13 -9.06
N VAL A 153 -14.25 10.98 -8.49
CA VAL A 153 -12.79 10.83 -8.61
C VAL A 153 -12.31 10.02 -7.41
N SER A 154 -11.64 8.90 -7.65
CA SER A 154 -11.02 8.06 -6.64
C SER A 154 -9.51 8.05 -6.84
N VAL A 155 -8.75 8.35 -5.79
CA VAL A 155 -7.29 8.20 -5.78
C VAL A 155 -6.94 7.15 -4.75
N PHE A 156 -6.14 6.17 -5.15
CA PHE A 156 -5.68 5.13 -4.24
C PHE A 156 -4.19 4.79 -4.40
N MET A 157 -3.63 4.29 -3.30
CA MET A 157 -2.27 3.79 -3.21
C MET A 157 -2.19 2.68 -2.16
N PHE A 158 -1.13 1.89 -2.23
CA PHE A 158 -0.75 0.92 -1.20
C PHE A 158 0.43 1.49 -0.44
N THR A 159 0.42 1.41 0.90
CA THR A 159 1.44 2.06 1.71
C THR A 159 1.81 1.26 2.95
N SER A 160 3.06 1.40 3.38
CA SER A 160 3.59 0.90 4.64
C SER A 160 4.46 1.99 5.26
N ALA A 161 4.05 2.51 6.42
CA ALA A 161 4.68 3.65 7.08
C ALA A 161 5.00 4.81 6.10
N LYS A 162 6.26 4.95 5.67
CA LYS A 162 6.71 6.01 4.75
C LYS A 162 6.75 5.59 3.28
N GLU A 163 6.56 4.32 2.96
CA GLU A 163 6.59 3.84 1.59
C GLU A 163 5.19 3.87 0.98
N ALA A 164 5.08 4.20 -0.31
CA ALA A 164 3.84 4.06 -1.05
C ALA A 164 4.09 3.54 -2.48
N GLU A 165 3.08 2.86 -3.01
CA GLU A 165 3.07 2.26 -4.35
C GLU A 165 1.73 2.48 -5.04
N ALA A 166 1.78 2.83 -6.33
CA ALA A 166 0.58 3.15 -7.12
C ALA A 166 -0.26 1.91 -7.49
N THR A 167 0.36 0.73 -7.56
CA THR A 167 -0.27 -0.48 -8.08
C THR A 167 -0.07 -1.66 -7.14
N LEU A 168 -1.06 -2.55 -7.09
CA LEU A 168 -1.05 -3.73 -6.22
C LEU A 168 0.17 -4.62 -6.49
N PHE A 169 0.51 -4.84 -7.76
CA PHE A 169 1.67 -5.64 -8.13
C PHE A 169 2.98 -5.09 -7.55
N ARG A 170 3.20 -3.76 -7.65
CA ARG A 170 4.40 -3.13 -7.08
C ARG A 170 4.39 -3.20 -5.56
N ALA A 171 3.23 -2.99 -4.94
CA ALA A 171 3.04 -3.17 -3.51
C ALA A 171 3.41 -4.61 -3.09
N GLN A 172 2.92 -5.64 -3.78
CA GLN A 172 3.25 -7.05 -3.47
C GLN A 172 4.74 -7.35 -3.62
N VAL A 173 5.39 -6.86 -4.67
CA VAL A 173 6.85 -7.00 -4.83
C VAL A 173 7.59 -6.30 -3.68
N ARG A 174 7.14 -5.11 -3.26
CA ARG A 174 7.76 -4.36 -2.17
C ARG A 174 7.48 -4.98 -0.80
N MET A 175 6.27 -5.47 -0.56
CA MET A 175 5.89 -6.28 0.60
C MET A 175 6.83 -7.47 0.76
N ALA A 176 6.96 -8.27 -0.30
CA ALA A 176 7.86 -9.43 -0.31
C ALA A 176 9.31 -9.03 0.01
N LYS A 177 9.79 -7.90 -0.51
CA LYS A 177 11.13 -7.37 -0.20
C LYS A 177 11.25 -6.87 1.25
N SER A 178 10.21 -6.22 1.77
CA SER A 178 10.20 -5.62 3.12
C SER A 178 10.28 -6.68 4.22
N ARG A 179 9.72 -7.88 3.98
CA ARG A 179 9.84 -9.01 4.91
C ARG A 179 11.29 -9.39 5.25
N PHE A 180 12.25 -9.09 4.37
CA PHE A 180 13.67 -9.35 4.62
C PHE A 180 14.38 -8.24 5.40
N ARG A 181 13.78 -7.04 5.50
CA ARG A 181 14.42 -5.85 6.10
C ARG A 181 13.72 -5.36 7.37
N SER A 182 12.39 -5.44 7.38
CA SER A 182 11.51 -4.92 8.43
C SER A 182 10.25 -5.79 8.46
N PRO A 183 10.33 -7.00 9.03
CA PRO A 183 9.23 -7.96 9.02
C PRO A 183 8.02 -7.51 9.85
N ASP A 184 8.13 -6.44 10.62
CA ASP A 184 7.09 -5.86 11.47
C ASP A 184 6.18 -4.86 10.74
N LEU A 185 6.60 -4.34 9.58
CA LEU A 185 5.86 -3.28 8.89
C LEU A 185 4.75 -3.84 7.99
N GLY A 186 3.51 -3.68 8.43
CA GLY A 186 2.34 -4.01 7.64
C GLY A 186 2.03 -3.01 6.51
N TRP A 187 1.09 -3.39 5.66
CA TRP A 187 0.66 -2.65 4.49
C TRP A 187 -0.84 -2.35 4.53
N ALA A 188 -1.18 -1.15 4.05
CA ALA A 188 -2.55 -0.70 3.90
C ALA A 188 -2.84 -0.24 2.46
N MET A 189 -4.07 -0.43 2.02
CA MET A 189 -4.64 0.33 0.91
C MET A 189 -5.30 1.58 1.46
N VAL A 190 -4.93 2.72 0.87
CA VAL A 190 -5.53 4.03 1.13
C VAL A 190 -6.29 4.41 -0.12
N ARG A 191 -7.60 4.62 -0.01
CA ARG A 191 -8.46 5.10 -1.08
C ARG A 191 -9.19 6.35 -0.62
N VAL A 192 -9.16 7.38 -1.45
CA VAL A 192 -9.84 8.66 -1.19
C VAL A 192 -10.78 8.93 -2.35
N ASN A 193 -12.07 9.10 -2.04
CA ASN A 193 -13.10 9.40 -3.02
C ASN A 193 -13.62 10.83 -2.83
N ALA A 194 -13.89 11.51 -3.95
CA ALA A 194 -14.57 12.80 -4.01
C ALA A 194 -15.62 12.77 -5.11
N SER A 195 -16.85 13.18 -4.80
CA SER A 195 -17.88 13.39 -5.81
C SER A 195 -17.54 14.61 -6.67
N VAL A 196 -17.81 14.51 -7.98
CA VAL A 196 -17.60 15.62 -8.91
C VAL A 196 -18.83 16.52 -8.90
N THR A 197 -18.82 17.54 -8.05
CA THR A 197 -19.90 18.54 -7.95
C THR A 197 -19.79 19.61 -9.03
N THR A 198 -18.55 20.03 -9.37
CA THR A 198 -18.30 21.05 -10.40
C THR A 198 -17.45 20.51 -11.55
N THR A 199 -16.23 20.04 -11.27
CA THR A 199 -15.27 19.58 -12.28
C THR A 199 -14.39 18.48 -11.69
N GLU A 200 -13.90 17.57 -12.55
CA GLU A 200 -12.98 16.50 -12.13
C GLU A 200 -11.67 17.08 -11.56
N ALA A 201 -11.25 18.26 -12.05
CA ALA A 201 -10.07 18.97 -11.55
C ALA A 201 -10.25 19.50 -10.12
N ASN A 202 -11.44 20.00 -9.77
CA ASN A 202 -11.73 20.46 -8.41
C ASN A 202 -11.75 19.27 -7.43
N ALA A 203 -12.41 18.16 -7.80
CA ALA A 203 -12.39 16.94 -7.00
C ALA A 203 -10.97 16.39 -6.80
N GLU A 204 -10.13 16.37 -7.85
CA GLU A 204 -8.72 15.96 -7.73
C GLU A 204 -7.92 16.91 -6.82
N ARG A 205 -8.12 18.23 -6.94
CA ARG A 205 -7.48 19.24 -6.10
C ARG A 205 -7.83 19.03 -4.62
N ASP A 206 -9.10 18.75 -4.33
CA ASP A 206 -9.60 18.55 -2.98
C ASP A 206 -9.02 17.25 -2.38
N ILE A 207 -8.97 16.17 -3.15
CA ILE A 207 -8.27 14.93 -2.76
C ILE A 207 -6.80 15.18 -2.47
N ARG A 208 -6.09 15.96 -3.30
CA ARG A 208 -4.67 16.30 -3.08
C ARG A 208 -4.48 17.12 -1.80
N SER A 209 -5.38 18.07 -1.53
CA SER A 209 -5.38 18.87 -0.31
C SER A 209 -5.58 17.99 0.93
N PHE A 210 -6.57 17.10 0.89
CA PHE A 210 -6.84 16.13 1.95
C PHE A 210 -5.66 15.19 2.19
N LEU A 211 -5.11 14.60 1.13
CA LEU A 211 -3.96 13.70 1.21
C LEU A 211 -2.73 14.39 1.79
N LYS A 212 -2.51 15.67 1.46
CA LYS A 212 -1.46 16.49 2.09
C LYS A 212 -1.66 16.63 3.60
N ALA A 213 -2.89 16.86 4.04
CA ALA A 213 -3.23 17.05 5.44
C ALA A 213 -3.12 15.74 6.25
N VAL A 214 -3.61 14.61 5.70
CA VAL A 214 -3.65 13.31 6.39
C VAL A 214 -2.33 12.53 6.31
N SER A 215 -1.46 12.85 5.35
CA SER A 215 -0.24 12.10 5.04
C SER A 215 0.70 11.85 6.22
N LYS A 216 0.98 12.87 7.05
CA LYS A 216 1.86 12.71 8.22
C LYS A 216 1.17 11.88 9.33
N PRO A 217 -0.06 12.19 9.77
CA PRO A 217 -0.78 11.34 10.72
C PRO A 217 -0.92 9.89 10.26
N LEU A 218 -1.28 9.68 8.99
CA LEU A 218 -1.46 8.34 8.41
C LEU A 218 -0.17 7.52 8.43
N SER A 219 0.95 8.10 7.99
CA SER A 219 2.25 7.41 8.04
C SER A 219 2.72 7.10 9.47
N ALA A 220 2.32 7.90 10.47
CA ALA A 220 2.60 7.62 11.87
C ALA A 220 1.78 6.43 12.37
N VAL A 221 0.46 6.44 12.14
CA VAL A 221 -0.47 5.37 12.51
C VAL A 221 -0.03 4.04 11.88
N LEU A 222 0.24 4.02 10.58
CA LEU A 222 0.74 2.83 9.87
C LEU A 222 2.15 2.39 10.30
N GLY A 223 2.91 3.28 10.94
CA GLY A 223 4.21 2.97 11.53
C GLY A 223 4.12 2.57 13.01
N GLY A 224 2.92 2.32 13.55
CA GLY A 224 2.71 1.91 14.95
C GLY A 224 2.94 3.03 15.96
N LYS A 225 2.93 4.29 15.52
CA LYS A 225 3.15 5.45 16.37
C LYS A 225 1.87 6.23 16.51
N ALA A 226 1.55 6.63 17.73
CA ALA A 226 0.52 7.63 17.94
C ALA A 226 0.89 8.91 17.15
N PRO A 227 -0.04 9.46 16.35
CA PRO A 227 0.23 10.69 15.64
C PRO A 227 0.47 11.80 16.67
N ALA A 228 1.47 12.64 16.42
CA ALA A 228 1.70 13.82 17.25
C ALA A 228 0.42 14.66 17.24
N ALA A 229 -0.09 15.01 18.42
CA ALA A 229 -1.30 15.84 18.55
C ALA A 229 -1.16 17.09 17.67
N SER A 230 -2.14 17.32 16.79
CA SER A 230 -2.21 18.58 16.05
C SER A 230 -2.40 19.69 17.07
N LYS A 231 -1.45 20.62 17.15
CA LYS A 231 -1.70 21.86 17.88
C LYS A 231 -2.88 22.57 17.18
N PRO A 232 -3.91 22.98 17.93
CA PRO A 232 -5.05 23.69 17.37
C PRO A 232 -4.63 24.99 16.68
#